data_AF-A0A956J3L1-F1
#
_entry.id   AF-A0A956J3L1-F1
#
_cell.length_a   1.000
_cell.length_b   1.000
_cell.length_c   1.000
_cell.angle_alpha   90.00
_cell.angle_beta   90.00
_cell.angle_gamma   90.00
#
_symmetry.space_group_name_H-M   'P 1'
#
loop_
_entity.id
_entity.type
_entity.pdbx_description
1 polymer ?
#
loop_
_entity_poly.entity_id
_entity_poly.type
_entity_poly.pdbx_seq_one_letter_code
_entity_poly.pdbx_strand_id
1 'polypeptide(L)'
;MAEAPRLCIFEREIAPGVREQTWLIATETGAALQVADAAPLALPRGSITRVFQRYGQLFDTSPDPERVGGEAPLASSDDQLQFAEGLLKRLRHRTWFDVEPRDYLVFTPSGSEPGAEWPRYELCTSISAALLHLAEAYSAARVQKS
;
A
#
# COMPACT_ATOMS: atom_id res chain seq x y z
N MET A 1 -5.70 24.82 5.74
CA MET A 1 -6.19 23.61 5.06
C MET A 1 -5.43 22.44 5.64
N ALA A 2 -6.10 21.40 6.11
CA ALA A 2 -5.41 20.20 6.60
C ALA A 2 -4.74 19.49 5.42
N GLU A 3 -3.52 18.97 5.63
CA GLU A 3 -2.83 18.15 4.65
C GLU A 3 -3.62 16.85 4.40
N ALA A 4 -3.70 16.41 3.15
CA ALA A 4 -4.42 15.18 2.82
C ALA A 4 -3.72 13.97 3.47
N PRO A 5 -4.45 13.03 4.10
CA PRO A 5 -3.86 11.84 4.69
C PRO A 5 -3.03 11.08 3.65
N ARG A 6 -1.81 10.68 4.02
CA ARG A 6 -0.90 9.94 3.15
C ARG A 6 -0.12 8.88 3.90
N LEU A 7 0.29 7.84 3.18
CA LEU A 7 1.12 6.75 3.69
C LEU A 7 2.31 6.55 2.75
N CYS A 8 3.53 6.53 3.30
CA CYS A 8 4.72 6.14 2.56
C CYS A 8 4.65 4.62 2.36
N ILE A 9 4.37 4.20 1.13
CA ILE A 9 4.19 2.78 0.79
C ILE A 9 5.47 2.13 0.30
N PHE A 10 6.48 2.89 -0.11
CA PHE A 10 7.78 2.37 -0.52
C PHE A 10 8.85 3.46 -0.41
N GLU A 11 10.06 3.07 -0.05
CA GLU A 11 11.24 3.94 -0.01
C GLU A 11 12.43 3.19 -0.58
N ARG A 12 13.25 3.87 -1.39
CA ARG A 12 14.52 3.36 -1.88
C ARG A 12 15.60 4.43 -1.85
N GLU A 13 16.85 4.01 -1.67
CA GLU A 13 18.01 4.88 -1.84
C GLU A 13 18.44 4.87 -3.31
N ILE A 14 18.50 6.05 -3.93
CA ILE A 14 18.85 6.21 -5.35
C ILE A 14 20.29 6.74 -5.57
N ALA A 15 20.86 7.33 -4.52
CA ALA A 15 22.26 7.74 -4.41
C ALA A 15 22.61 7.83 -2.91
N PRO A 16 23.90 7.84 -2.52
CA PRO A 16 24.30 7.92 -1.11
C PRO A 16 23.59 9.06 -0.36
N GLY A 17 22.72 8.70 0.59
CA GLY A 17 21.94 9.64 1.40
C GLY A 17 20.73 10.28 0.69
N VAL A 18 20.44 9.91 -0.56
CA VAL A 18 19.29 10.39 -1.33
C VAL A 18 18.23 9.31 -1.40
N ARG A 19 17.09 9.58 -0.77
CA ARG A 19 15.95 8.67 -0.72
C ARG A 19 14.84 9.14 -1.64
N GLU A 20 14.32 8.21 -2.41
CA GLU A 20 13.09 8.37 -3.17
C GLU A 20 11.97 7.63 -2.43
N GLN A 21 10.87 8.34 -2.18
CA GLN A 21 9.72 7.81 -1.48
C GLN A 21 8.50 7.80 -2.40
N THR A 22 7.72 6.72 -2.32
CA THR A 22 6.41 6.63 -2.95
C THR A 22 5.34 6.76 -1.88
N TRP A 23 4.48 7.76 -2.06
CA TRP A 23 3.37 8.07 -1.18
C TRP A 23 2.04 7.70 -1.84
N LEU A 24 1.18 7.03 -1.09
CA LEU A 24 -0.23 6.91 -1.42
C LEU A 24 -1.00 7.99 -0.64
N ILE A 25 -1.80 8.77 -1.34
CA ILE A 25 -2.52 9.92 -0.81
C ILE A 25 -4.02 9.64 -0.92
N ALA A 26 -4.75 9.75 0.18
CA ALA A 26 -6.20 9.67 0.17
C ALA A 26 -6.78 10.94 -0.45
N THR A 27 -7.72 10.79 -1.38
CA THR A 27 -8.44 11.90 -2.01
C THR A 27 -9.94 11.74 -1.81
N GLU A 28 -10.71 12.79 -2.06
CA GLU A 28 -12.18 12.72 -1.99
C GLU A 28 -12.77 11.67 -2.94
N THR A 29 -12.10 11.41 -4.06
CA THR A 29 -12.58 10.52 -5.13
C THR A 29 -11.92 9.14 -5.13
N GLY A 30 -10.94 8.90 -4.25
CA GLY A 30 -10.20 7.64 -4.19
C GLY A 30 -8.79 7.83 -3.64
N ALA A 31 -7.79 7.55 -4.47
CA ALA A 31 -6.38 7.66 -4.10
C ALA A 31 -5.54 8.24 -5.25
N ALA A 32 -4.42 8.84 -4.89
CA ALA A 32 -3.38 9.28 -5.82
C ALA A 32 -2.01 8.75 -5.36
N LEU A 33 -1.09 8.60 -6.30
CA LEU A 33 0.27 8.18 -6.06
C LEU A 33 1.22 9.35 -6.29
N GLN A 34 2.16 9.58 -5.39
CA GLN A 34 3.20 10.58 -5.54
C GLN A 34 4.57 9.92 -5.37
N VAL A 35 5.48 10.15 -6.31
CA VAL A 35 6.88 9.68 -6.23
C VAL A 35 7.78 10.89 -6.02
N ALA A 36 8.56 10.88 -4.94
CA ALA A 36 9.34 12.02 -4.47
C ALA A 36 8.50 13.32 -4.47
N ASP A 37 9.01 14.38 -5.08
CA ASP A 37 8.37 15.69 -5.18
C ASP A 37 7.57 15.87 -6.49
N ALA A 38 7.33 14.79 -7.25
CA ALA A 38 6.53 14.87 -8.46
C ALA A 38 5.06 15.23 -8.16
N ALA A 39 4.33 15.68 -9.17
CA ALA A 39 2.89 15.91 -9.05
C ALA A 39 2.15 14.58 -8.79
N PRO A 40 1.16 14.54 -7.88
CA PRO A 40 0.38 13.33 -7.64
C PRO A 40 -0.36 12.85 -8.89
N LEU A 41 -0.23 11.56 -9.19
CA LEU A 41 -0.91 10.86 -10.26
C LEU A 41 -2.17 10.19 -9.73
N ALA A 42 -3.33 10.52 -10.29
CA ALA A 42 -4.58 9.91 -9.89
C ALA A 42 -4.60 8.41 -10.21
N LEU A 43 -5.10 7.59 -9.27
CA LEU A 43 -5.38 6.19 -9.52
C LEU A 43 -6.82 6.01 -10.00
N PRO A 44 -7.09 5.15 -10.99
CA PRO A 44 -8.45 4.73 -11.29
C PRO A 44 -9.11 4.11 -10.05
N ARG A 45 -10.39 4.37 -9.85
CA ARG A 45 -11.16 3.76 -8.76
C ARG A 45 -11.09 2.23 -8.82
N GLY A 46 -10.85 1.61 -7.67
CA GLY A 46 -10.72 0.17 -7.49
C GLY A 46 -9.35 -0.39 -7.87
N SER A 47 -8.38 0.45 -8.24
CA SER A 47 -7.04 -0.02 -8.63
C SER A 47 -6.33 -0.73 -7.50
N ILE A 48 -6.46 -0.24 -6.27
CA ILE A 48 -5.79 -0.85 -5.11
C ILE A 48 -6.36 -2.24 -4.85
N THR A 49 -7.69 -2.36 -4.80
CA THR A 49 -8.36 -3.67 -4.68
C THR A 49 -7.92 -4.64 -5.78
N ARG A 50 -7.89 -4.21 -7.04
CA ARG A 50 -7.48 -5.07 -8.17
C ARG A 50 -6.02 -5.51 -8.07
N VAL A 51 -5.12 -4.61 -7.66
CA VAL A 51 -3.71 -4.92 -7.47
C VAL A 51 -3.56 -5.99 -6.37
N PHE A 52 -4.24 -5.83 -5.23
CA PHE A 52 -4.19 -6.82 -4.15
C PHE A 52 -4.90 -8.13 -4.50
N GLN A 53 -5.95 -8.13 -5.32
CA GLN A 53 -6.55 -9.36 -5.82
C GLN A 53 -5.60 -10.13 -6.74
N ARG A 54 -4.83 -9.41 -7.56
CA ARG A 54 -3.93 -10.01 -8.54
C ARG A 54 -2.62 -10.51 -7.94
N TYR A 55 -2.03 -9.73 -7.04
CA TYR A 55 -0.70 -10.00 -6.50
C TYR A 55 -0.72 -10.38 -5.02
N GLY A 56 -1.74 -9.94 -4.28
CA GLY A 56 -1.81 -10.12 -2.84
C GLY A 56 -2.14 -11.55 -2.45
N GLN A 57 -1.44 -12.02 -1.42
CA GLN A 57 -1.68 -13.29 -0.76
C GLN A 57 -2.64 -13.09 0.42
N LEU A 58 -3.38 -14.13 0.80
CA LEU A 58 -4.25 -14.06 1.97
C LEU A 58 -3.41 -13.80 3.23
N PHE A 59 -3.77 -12.77 3.97
CA PHE A 59 -3.12 -12.44 5.23
C PHE A 59 -3.87 -13.15 6.35
N ASP A 60 -3.29 -14.24 6.84
CA ASP A 60 -3.83 -14.97 7.98
C ASP A 60 -3.69 -14.12 9.25
N THR A 61 -4.84 -13.70 9.80
CA THR A 61 -4.93 -12.95 11.05
C THR A 61 -5.07 -13.85 12.27
N SER A 62 -5.08 -15.18 12.09
CA SER A 62 -5.22 -16.12 13.20
C SER A 62 -4.05 -15.96 14.19
N PRO A 63 -4.33 -15.72 15.48
CA PRO A 63 -3.32 -15.74 16.51
C PRO A 63 -2.98 -17.20 16.78
N ASP A 64 -2.00 -17.75 16.07
CA ASP A 64 -1.42 -19.04 16.43
C ASP A 64 -0.34 -18.81 17.50
N PRO A 65 -0.62 -19.05 18.80
CA PRO A 65 0.28 -18.72 19.90
C PRO A 65 1.60 -19.48 19.85
N GLU A 66 1.68 -20.63 19.16
CA GLU A 66 2.93 -21.39 19.01
C GLU A 66 3.88 -20.79 17.97
N ARG A 67 3.38 -19.88 17.12
CA ARG A 67 4.19 -19.13 16.15
C ARG A 67 4.67 -17.79 16.71
N VAL A 68 4.23 -17.37 17.91
CA VAL A 68 4.54 -16.07 18.52
C VAL A 68 5.93 -16.06 19.18
N GLY A 69 6.97 -16.21 18.38
CA GLY A 69 8.39 -16.02 18.78
C GLY A 69 8.94 -14.62 18.46
N GLY A 70 8.09 -13.63 18.25
CA GLY A 70 8.41 -12.33 17.67
C GLY A 70 7.23 -11.38 17.86
N GLU A 71 7.50 -10.19 18.38
CA GLU A 71 6.47 -9.21 18.74
C GLU A 71 5.47 -9.00 17.59
N ALA A 72 4.17 -9.06 17.91
CA ALA A 72 3.14 -8.66 16.95
C ALA A 72 3.46 -7.23 16.50
N PRO A 73 3.56 -6.93 15.19
CA PRO A 73 3.88 -5.59 14.74
C PRO A 73 2.70 -4.68 15.11
N LEU A 74 2.89 -3.86 16.13
CA LEU A 74 2.04 -2.73 16.40
C LEU A 74 2.26 -1.74 15.25
N ALA A 75 1.46 -1.87 14.19
CA ALA A 75 1.38 -0.83 13.16
C ALA A 75 1.06 0.48 13.88
N SER A 76 1.96 1.47 13.77
CA SER A 76 1.68 2.79 14.34
C SER A 76 0.50 3.41 13.60
N SER A 77 -0.17 4.40 14.20
CA SER A 77 -1.23 5.16 13.50
C SER A 77 -0.73 5.81 12.20
N ASP A 78 0.58 6.04 12.09
CA ASP A 78 1.23 6.67 10.94
C ASP A 78 1.51 5.66 9.82
N ASP A 79 1.42 4.35 10.11
CA ASP A 79 1.59 3.26 9.16
C ASP A 79 0.26 2.79 8.56
N GLN A 80 -0.80 3.60 8.64
CA GLN A 80 -2.10 3.26 8.06
C GLN A 80 -2.73 4.41 7.27
N LEU A 81 -3.46 4.04 6.22
CA LEU A 81 -4.25 4.96 5.42
C LEU A 81 -5.67 4.43 5.26
N GLN A 82 -6.64 5.20 5.75
CA GLN A 82 -8.05 4.98 5.49
C GLN A 82 -8.49 5.86 4.32
N PHE A 83 -9.14 5.25 3.33
CA PHE A 83 -9.71 5.94 2.17
C PHE A 83 -10.99 5.22 1.72
N ALA A 84 -11.65 5.72 0.68
CA ALA A 84 -12.97 5.24 0.27
C ALA A 84 -13.01 3.74 -0.09
N GLU A 85 -11.92 3.20 -0.66
CA GLU A 85 -11.87 1.79 -1.07
C GLU A 85 -11.48 0.83 0.06
N GLY A 86 -10.99 1.33 1.20
CA GLY A 86 -10.59 0.48 2.31
C GLY A 86 -9.50 1.05 3.21
N LEU A 87 -8.93 0.15 4.01
CA LEU A 87 -7.85 0.39 4.94
C LEU A 87 -6.58 -0.27 4.42
N LEU A 88 -5.51 0.52 4.29
CA LEU A 88 -4.17 0.04 3.97
C LEU A 88 -3.27 0.21 5.19
N LYS A 89 -2.48 -0.81 5.51
CA LYS A 89 -1.50 -0.78 6.60
C LYS A 89 -0.12 -1.17 6.07
N ARG A 90 0.92 -0.47 6.47
CA ARG A 90 2.31 -0.87 6.27
C ARG A 90 2.80 -1.66 7.47
N LEU A 91 3.40 -2.81 7.22
CA LEU A 91 4.04 -3.63 8.22
C LEU A 91 5.53 -3.72 7.88
N ARG A 92 6.39 -3.28 8.79
CA ARG A 92 7.84 -3.48 8.65
C ARG A 92 8.22 -4.79 9.32
N HIS A 93 8.85 -5.68 8.56
CA HIS A 93 9.63 -6.85 8.98
C HIS A 93 9.00 -7.78 10.02
N ARG A 94 8.93 -9.08 9.68
CA ARG A 94 8.77 -10.17 10.65
C ARG A 94 9.98 -11.10 10.56
N THR A 95 10.67 -11.28 11.68
CA THR A 95 11.77 -12.26 11.84
C THR A 95 11.38 -13.70 11.50
N TRP A 96 10.08 -14.01 11.36
CA TRP A 96 9.56 -15.35 11.05
C TRP A 96 9.58 -15.72 9.57
N PHE A 97 9.75 -14.76 8.65
CA PHE A 97 9.61 -14.99 7.21
C PHE A 97 10.84 -14.58 6.39
N ASP A 98 11.65 -13.64 6.88
CA ASP A 98 12.73 -13.07 6.08
C ASP A 98 14.10 -13.15 6.78
N VAL A 99 15.14 -13.37 5.96
CA VAL A 99 16.55 -13.21 6.35
C VAL A 99 16.95 -11.72 6.36
N GLU A 100 16.15 -10.86 5.71
CA GLU A 100 16.39 -9.42 5.56
C GLU A 100 15.11 -8.60 5.85
N PRO A 101 15.21 -7.39 6.40
CA PRO A 101 14.05 -6.54 6.66
C PRO A 101 13.28 -6.20 5.39
N ARG A 102 12.03 -6.67 5.27
CA ARG A 102 11.12 -6.31 4.18
C ARG A 102 9.90 -5.57 4.71
N ASP A 103 9.41 -4.65 3.88
CA ASP A 103 8.17 -3.93 4.15
C ASP A 103 7.03 -4.53 3.33
N TYR A 104 5.91 -4.76 4.00
CA TYR A 104 4.68 -5.30 3.42
C TYR A 104 3.56 -4.29 3.54
N LEU A 105 2.62 -4.36 2.61
CA LEU A 105 1.34 -3.68 2.72
C LEU A 105 0.26 -4.73 2.94
N VAL A 106 -0.68 -4.43 3.85
CA VAL A 106 -1.88 -5.21 4.09
C VAL A 106 -3.08 -4.34 3.73
N PHE A 107 -3.95 -4.85 2.87
CA PHE A 107 -5.14 -4.16 2.43
C PHE A 107 -6.41 -4.91 2.85
N THR A 108 -7.35 -4.15 3.40
CA THR A 108 -8.71 -4.58 3.70
C THR A 108 -9.67 -3.68 2.94
N PRO A 109 -10.40 -4.20 1.93
CA PRO A 109 -11.40 -3.42 1.22
C PRO A 109 -12.51 -2.93 2.15
N SER A 110 -13.09 -1.77 1.86
CA SER A 110 -14.29 -1.30 2.55
C SER A 110 -15.47 -2.24 2.27
N GLY A 111 -16.21 -2.59 3.32
CA GLY A 111 -17.39 -3.46 3.21
C GLY A 111 -17.08 -4.95 3.00
N SER A 112 -15.85 -5.42 3.20
CA SER A 112 -15.55 -6.86 3.17
C SER A 112 -16.30 -7.60 4.28
N GLU A 113 -17.10 -8.62 3.93
CA GLU A 113 -17.81 -9.46 4.89
C GLU A 113 -16.86 -10.39 5.68
N PRO A 114 -17.22 -10.78 6.92
CA PRO A 114 -16.52 -11.84 7.64
C PRO A 114 -16.49 -13.14 6.82
N GLY A 115 -15.29 -13.68 6.58
CA GLY A 115 -15.09 -14.90 5.77
C GLY A 115 -14.80 -14.64 4.29
N ALA A 116 -14.78 -13.39 3.83
CA ALA A 116 -14.24 -13.05 2.53
C ALA A 116 -12.73 -13.35 2.45
N GLU A 117 -12.20 -13.54 1.24
CA GLU A 117 -10.77 -13.75 0.95
C GLU A 117 -9.92 -12.47 1.15
N TRP A 118 -9.99 -11.91 2.35
CA TRP A 118 -9.36 -10.67 2.81
C TRP A 118 -9.11 -10.75 4.33
N PRO A 119 -8.14 -10.00 4.89
CA PRO A 119 -7.21 -9.08 4.21
C PRO A 119 -6.20 -9.79 3.32
N ARG A 120 -5.56 -9.03 2.44
CA ARG A 120 -4.46 -9.52 1.60
C ARG A 120 -3.20 -8.71 1.83
N TYR A 121 -2.04 -9.33 1.66
CA TYR A 121 -0.75 -8.70 1.83
C TYR A 121 0.19 -8.97 0.65
N GLU A 122 1.13 -8.06 0.44
CA GLU A 122 2.20 -8.20 -0.55
C GLU A 122 3.32 -7.19 -0.23
N LEU A 123 4.52 -7.39 -0.79
CA LEU A 123 5.65 -6.49 -0.63
C LEU A 123 5.32 -5.08 -1.11
N CYS A 124 5.76 -4.10 -0.32
CA CYS A 124 5.71 -2.67 -0.63
C CYS A 124 6.25 -2.36 -2.04
N THR A 125 7.38 -2.96 -2.41
CA THR A 125 8.03 -2.83 -3.72
C THR A 125 7.08 -3.22 -4.87
N SER A 126 6.48 -4.41 -4.78
CA SER A 126 5.62 -4.99 -5.80
C SER A 126 4.36 -4.16 -5.99
N ILE A 127 3.71 -3.79 -4.88
CA ILE A 127 2.49 -2.98 -4.90
C ILE A 127 2.78 -1.56 -5.43
N SER A 128 3.87 -0.93 -4.98
CA SER A 128 4.27 0.40 -5.45
C SER A 128 4.49 0.41 -6.97
N ALA A 129 5.21 -0.58 -7.51
CA ALA A 129 5.46 -0.68 -8.95
C ALA A 129 4.16 -0.89 -9.75
N ALA A 130 3.28 -1.77 -9.28
CA ALA A 130 2.00 -2.05 -9.94
C ALA A 130 1.08 -0.82 -9.96
N LEU A 131 1.00 -0.09 -8.84
CA LEU A 131 0.19 1.12 -8.76
C LEU A 131 0.74 2.26 -9.61
N LEU A 132 2.07 2.44 -9.63
CA LEU A 132 2.71 3.46 -10.47
C LEU A 132 2.41 3.22 -11.95
N HIS A 133 2.58 1.97 -12.41
CA HIS A 133 2.26 1.59 -13.79
C HIS A 133 0.80 1.91 -14.16
N LEU A 134 -0.15 1.63 -13.26
CA LEU A 134 -1.56 1.96 -13.48
C LEU A 134 -1.83 3.48 -13.50
N ALA A 135 -1.20 4.24 -12.61
CA ALA A 135 -1.36 5.68 -12.51
C ALA A 135 -0.82 6.41 -13.76
N GLU A 136 0.33 5.96 -14.27
CA GLU A 136 0.93 6.47 -15.51
C GLU A 136 0.06 6.16 -16.73
N ALA A 137 -0.37 4.90 -16.87
CA ALA A 137 -1.25 4.48 -17.96
C ALA A 137 -2.58 5.26 -17.97
N TYR A 138 -3.16 5.49 -16.79
CA TYR A 138 -4.40 6.26 -16.65
C TYR A 138 -4.21 7.73 -17.02
N SER A 139 -3.11 8.34 -16.57
CA SER A 139 -2.78 9.72 -16.89
C SER A 139 -2.57 9.91 -18.39
N ALA A 140 -1.81 9.03 -19.04
CA ALA A 140 -1.59 9.08 -20.49
C ALA A 140 -2.89 8.97 -21.29
N ALA A 141 -3.80 8.07 -20.88
CA ALA A 141 -5.09 7.89 -21.54
C ALA A 141 -6.05 9.09 -21.38
N ARG A 142 -5.89 9.91 -20.33
CA ARG A 142 -6.67 11.15 -20.12
C ARG A 142 -6.17 12.30 -20.99
N VAL A 143 -4.86 12.41 -21.18
CA VAL A 143 -4.25 13.44 -22.05
C VAL A 143 -4.70 13.25 -23.50
N GLN A 144 -4.82 12.00 -23.97
CA GLN A 144 -5.28 11.71 -25.35
C GLN A 144 -6.76 12.01 -25.61
N LYS A 145 -7.56 12.21 -24.56
CA LYS A 145 -9.00 12.49 -24.65
C LYS A 145 -9.36 13.96 -24.40
N SER A 146 -8.36 14.80 -24.14
CA SER A 146 -8.52 16.25 -23.91
C SER A 146 -8.07 17.02 -25.13
#